data_AF-A0A8R7PDZ3-F1
#
_entry.id   AF-A0A8R7PDZ3-F1
#
_cell.length_a   1.000
_cell.length_b   1.000
_cell.length_c   1.000
_cell.angle_alpha   90.00
_cell.angle_beta   90.00
_cell.angle_gamma   90.00
#
_symmetry.space_group_name_H-M   'P 1'
#
loop_
_entity.id
_entity.type
_entity.pdbx_description
1 polymer ?
#
loop_
_entity_poly.entity_id
_entity_poly.type
_entity_poly.pdbx_seq_one_letter_code
_entity_poly.pdbx_strand_id
1 'polypeptide(L)'
;MKDYSGRFIHSRRYGSTITNQIKRLGASCDWTRECFTLDDQLSHAVVEAFIRLHEKGLIYQGSYLVNWSPNLQTAVSDLVCEEITSFLTSTYIHISAQLYNLNQKENWVILHGRSETSILHG
;
A
#
# COMPACT_ATOMS: atom_id res chain seq x y z
N MET A 1 -7.61 -13.62 -17.03
CA MET A 1 -8.66 -14.28 -17.84
C MET A 1 -9.75 -14.78 -16.91
N LYS A 2 -11.00 -14.46 -17.19
CA LYS A 2 -12.18 -14.90 -16.41
C LYS A 2 -12.79 -16.14 -17.07
N ASP A 3 -13.40 -17.02 -16.28
CA ASP A 3 -14.17 -18.16 -16.82
C ASP A 3 -15.53 -17.68 -17.37
N TYR A 4 -16.30 -18.59 -17.96
CA TYR A 4 -17.64 -18.32 -18.50
C TYR A 4 -18.66 -17.84 -17.45
N SER A 5 -18.33 -17.96 -16.15
CA SER A 5 -19.13 -17.46 -15.03
C SER A 5 -18.67 -16.08 -14.52
N GLY A 6 -17.72 -15.44 -15.21
CA GLY A 6 -17.21 -14.12 -14.85
C GLY A 6 -16.17 -14.12 -13.72
N ARG A 7 -15.74 -15.29 -13.21
CA ARG A 7 -14.78 -15.39 -12.09
C ARG A 7 -13.34 -15.55 -12.59
N PHE A 8 -12.37 -15.10 -11.79
CA PHE A 8 -10.94 -15.20 -12.12
C PHE A 8 -10.45 -16.66 -12.04
N ILE A 9 -9.88 -17.17 -13.14
CA ILE A 9 -9.48 -18.59 -13.26
C ILE A 9 -8.42 -19.04 -12.24
N HIS A 10 -7.48 -18.16 -11.90
CA HIS A 10 -6.39 -18.48 -10.97
C HIS A 10 -6.92 -18.54 -9.53
N SER A 11 -7.73 -17.56 -9.13
CA SER A 11 -8.36 -17.52 -7.81
C SER A 11 -9.17 -18.78 -7.52
N ARG A 12 -9.87 -19.34 -8.52
CA ARG A 12 -10.60 -20.61 -8.37
C ARG A 12 -9.68 -21.80 -8.10
N ARG A 13 -8.57 -21.92 -8.84
CA ARG A 13 -7.61 -23.04 -8.68
C ARG A 13 -6.93 -23.01 -7.32
N TYR A 14 -6.41 -21.85 -6.92
CA TYR A 14 -5.75 -21.71 -5.62
C TYR A 14 -6.76 -21.77 -4.46
N GLY A 15 -7.93 -21.13 -4.61
CA GLY A 15 -9.00 -21.17 -3.60
C GLY A 15 -9.47 -22.59 -3.29
N SER A 16 -9.81 -23.37 -4.32
CA SER A 16 -10.21 -24.78 -4.12
C SER A 16 -9.11 -25.63 -3.49
N THR A 17 -7.83 -25.35 -3.80
CA THR A 17 -6.69 -26.05 -3.18
C THR A 17 -6.59 -25.74 -1.69
N ILE A 18 -6.68 -24.46 -1.32
CA ILE A 18 -6.63 -24.01 0.09
C ILE A 18 -7.81 -24.60 0.88
N THR A 19 -9.02 -24.54 0.32
CA THR A 19 -10.22 -25.11 0.96
C THR A 19 -10.07 -26.62 1.18
N ASN A 20 -9.55 -27.36 0.20
CA ASN A 20 -9.30 -28.79 0.35
C ASN A 20 -8.23 -29.10 1.40
N GLN A 21 -7.19 -28.27 1.50
CA GLN A 21 -6.18 -28.40 2.55
C GLN A 21 -6.81 -28.22 3.94
N ILE A 22 -7.62 -27.17 4.13
CA ILE A 22 -8.27 -26.88 5.41
C ILE A 22 -9.28 -27.98 5.80
N LYS A 23 -10.04 -28.52 4.84
CA LYS A 23 -10.92 -29.68 5.06
C LYS A 23 -10.15 -30.92 5.51
N ARG A 24 -8.98 -31.19 4.92
CA ARG A 24 -8.11 -32.31 5.31
C ARG A 24 -7.52 -32.15 6.72
N LEU A 25 -7.38 -30.92 7.21
CA LEU A 25 -6.99 -30.63 8.59
C LEU A 25 -8.14 -30.82 9.60
N GLY A 26 -9.35 -31.16 9.14
CA GLY A 26 -10.51 -31.44 10.00
C GLY A 26 -11.30 -30.20 10.43
N ALA A 27 -11.17 -29.07 9.72
CA ALA A 27 -11.94 -27.88 10.06
C ALA A 27 -13.45 -28.09 9.84
N SER A 28 -14.25 -27.77 10.84
CA SER A 28 -15.72 -27.91 10.87
C SER A 28 -16.46 -26.64 10.42
N CYS A 29 -15.87 -25.87 9.49
CA CYS A 29 -16.48 -24.65 8.98
C CYS A 29 -17.79 -24.93 8.23
N ASP A 30 -18.69 -23.94 8.20
CA ASP A 30 -19.88 -23.98 7.34
C ASP A 30 -19.49 -23.75 5.87
N TRP A 31 -19.13 -24.84 5.19
CA TRP A 31 -18.73 -24.84 3.79
C TRP A 31 -19.86 -24.44 2.82
N THR A 32 -21.12 -24.43 3.27
CA THR A 32 -22.24 -24.02 2.42
C THR A 32 -22.28 -22.51 2.19
N ARG A 33 -21.60 -21.74 3.05
CA ARG A 33 -21.48 -20.27 3.00
C ARG A 33 -20.09 -19.80 2.58
N GLU A 34 -19.28 -20.69 2.00
CA GLU A 34 -17.98 -20.33 1.44
C GLU A 34 -18.17 -19.27 0.34
N CYS A 35 -17.48 -18.15 0.47
CA CYS A 35 -17.51 -17.05 -0.48
C CYS A 35 -16.11 -16.46 -0.64
N PHE A 36 -15.84 -15.89 -1.80
CA PHE A 36 -14.60 -15.21 -2.12
C PHE A 36 -14.83 -13.69 -2.20
N THR A 37 -13.83 -12.89 -1.83
CA THR A 37 -13.96 -11.42 -1.76
C THR A 37 -14.37 -10.76 -3.08
N LEU A 38 -14.08 -11.42 -4.22
CA LEU A 38 -14.50 -10.97 -5.56
C LEU A 38 -15.76 -11.68 -6.09
N ASP A 39 -16.47 -12.46 -5.27
CA ASP A 39 -17.79 -12.97 -5.64
C ASP A 39 -18.80 -11.83 -5.66
N ASP A 40 -19.82 -11.95 -6.52
CA ASP A 40 -20.76 -10.85 -6.80
C ASP A 40 -21.44 -10.32 -5.54
N GLN A 41 -21.91 -11.20 -4.65
CA GLN A 41 -22.60 -10.79 -3.42
C GLN A 41 -21.71 -9.91 -2.53
N LEU A 42 -20.44 -10.30 -2.33
CA LEU A 42 -19.50 -9.53 -1.51
C LEU A 42 -19.05 -8.25 -2.21
N SER A 43 -18.87 -8.29 -3.53
CA SER A 43 -18.54 -7.11 -4.34
C SER A 43 -19.65 -6.05 -4.25
N HIS A 44 -20.92 -6.45 -4.31
CA HIS A 44 -22.05 -5.54 -4.13
C HIS A 44 -22.07 -4.91 -2.73
N ALA A 45 -21.76 -5.68 -1.68
CA ALA A 45 -21.69 -5.16 -0.32
C ALA A 45 -20.58 -4.10 -0.15
N VAL A 46 -19.42 -4.30 -0.79
CA VAL A 46 -18.33 -3.31 -0.78
C VAL A 46 -18.73 -2.02 -1.51
N VAL A 47 -19.41 -2.13 -2.66
CA VAL A 47 -19.91 -0.97 -3.41
C VAL A 47 -20.95 -0.19 -2.58
N GLU A 48 -21.90 -0.88 -1.94
CA GLU A 48 -22.89 -0.25 -1.05
C GLU A 48 -22.21 0.50 0.10
N ALA A 49 -21.25 -0.14 0.77
CA ALA A 49 -20.52 0.48 1.86
C ALA A 49 -19.74 1.71 1.39
N PHE A 50 -19.11 1.65 0.22
CA PHE A 50 -18.39 2.78 -0.38
C PHE A 50 -19.33 3.96 -0.67
N ILE A 51 -20.46 3.71 -1.34
CA ILE A 51 -21.46 4.74 -1.64
C ILE A 51 -21.95 5.39 -0.35
N ARG A 52 -22.34 4.60 0.64
CA ARG A 52 -22.85 5.10 1.93
C ARG A 52 -21.83 5.96 2.68
N LEU A 53 -20.55 5.61 2.61
CA LEU A 53 -19.48 6.41 3.24
C LEU A 53 -19.20 7.70 2.46
N HIS A 54 -19.28 7.65 1.12
CA HIS A 54 -19.17 8.82 0.27
C HIS A 54 -20.34 9.80 0.48
N GLU A 55 -21.58 9.31 0.52
CA GLU A 55 -22.78 10.12 0.79
C GLU A 55 -22.74 10.79 2.17
N LYS A 56 -22.07 10.16 3.15
CA LYS A 56 -21.83 10.73 4.49
C LYS A 56 -20.67 11.73 4.53
N GLY A 57 -19.97 11.97 3.41
CA GLY A 57 -18.81 12.86 3.33
C GLY A 57 -17.55 12.32 4.00
N LEU A 58 -17.48 11.01 4.29
CA LEU A 58 -16.31 10.38 4.92
C LEU A 58 -15.27 9.88 3.91
N ILE A 59 -15.67 9.74 2.64
CA ILE A 59 -14.79 9.43 1.52
C ILE A 59 -14.84 10.62 0.57
N TYR A 60 -13.66 11.08 0.15
CA TYR A 60 -13.52 12.15 -0.82
C TYR A 60 -12.33 11.88 -1.74
N GLN A 61 -12.29 12.57 -2.88
CA GLN A 61 -11.17 12.58 -3.78
C GLN A 61 -10.44 13.92 -3.69
N GLY A 62 -9.12 13.88 -3.57
CA GLY A 62 -8.28 15.08 -3.54
C GLY A 62 -6.82 14.75 -3.86
N SER A 63 -6.03 15.79 -4.11
CA SER A 63 -4.58 15.66 -4.31
C SER A 63 -3.87 15.75 -2.96
N TYR A 64 -3.13 14.71 -2.60
CA TYR A 64 -2.32 14.67 -1.39
C TYR A 64 -1.07 13.80 -1.61
N LEU A 65 -0.07 13.95 -0.74
CA LEU A 65 1.14 13.12 -0.80
C LEU A 65 0.78 11.68 -0.40
N VAL A 66 1.16 10.72 -1.24
CA VAL A 66 0.90 9.29 -1.00
C VAL A 66 2.21 8.51 -0.94
N ASN A 67 2.21 7.43 -0.16
CA ASN A 67 3.26 6.43 -0.29
C ASN A 67 3.08 5.71 -1.62
N TRP A 68 4.05 5.84 -2.52
CA TRP A 68 4.01 5.26 -3.86
C TRP A 68 4.98 4.08 -3.97
N SER A 69 4.47 2.94 -4.44
CA SER A 69 5.32 1.80 -4.79
C SER A 69 5.68 1.85 -6.28
N PRO A 70 6.96 2.05 -6.66
CA PRO A 70 7.35 2.07 -8.06
C PRO A 70 7.25 0.68 -8.73
N ASN A 71 7.44 -0.39 -7.95
CA ASN A 71 7.36 -1.76 -8.46
C ASN A 71 5.93 -2.19 -8.78
N LEU A 72 4.97 -1.79 -7.94
CA LEU A 72 3.55 -2.12 -8.11
C LEU A 72 2.79 -1.05 -8.90
N GLN A 73 3.41 0.10 -9.14
CA GLN A 73 2.82 1.25 -9.83
C GLN A 73 1.48 1.68 -9.20
N THR A 74 1.42 1.70 -7.86
CA THR A 74 0.22 2.09 -7.12
C THR A 74 0.57 2.79 -5.81
N ALA A 75 -0.38 3.58 -5.32
CA ALA A 75 -0.38 4.07 -3.95
C ALA A 75 -0.57 2.91 -2.97
N VAL A 76 0.08 3.01 -1.81
CA VAL A 76 0.07 2.02 -0.73
C VAL A 76 -0.29 2.73 0.58
N SER A 77 -1.08 2.08 1.44
CA SER A 77 -1.43 2.63 2.75
C SER A 77 -0.23 2.71 3.70
N ASP A 78 -0.26 3.63 4.66
CA ASP A 78 0.78 3.79 5.68
C ASP A 78 1.12 2.48 6.41
N LEU A 79 0.10 1.70 6.81
CA LEU A 79 0.28 0.42 7.49
C LEU A 79 1.20 -0.56 6.72
N VAL A 80 0.95 -0.70 5.42
CA VAL A 80 1.74 -1.59 4.55
C VAL A 80 3.15 -1.02 4.34
N CYS A 81 3.28 0.31 4.28
CA CYS A 81 4.59 0.96 4.18
C CYS A 81 5.44 0.72 5.44
N GLU A 82 4.85 0.85 6.63
CA GLU A 82 5.50 0.57 7.92
C GLU A 82 5.98 -0.88 8.02
N GLU A 83 5.14 -1.83 7.62
CA GLU A 83 5.49 -3.26 7.62
C GLU A 83 6.72 -3.54 6.74
N ILE A 84 6.77 -2.96 5.53
CA ILE A 84 7.89 -3.11 4.60
C ILE A 84 9.15 -2.42 5.12
N THR A 85 9.01 -1.21 5.67
CA THR A 85 10.14 -0.38 6.10
C THR A 85 10.75 -0.83 7.42
N SER A 86 10.04 -1.62 8.23
CA SER A 86 10.52 -2.17 9.50
C SER A 86 11.83 -2.98 9.37
N PHE A 87 12.12 -3.48 8.16
CA PHE A 87 13.32 -4.27 7.86
C PHE A 87 14.48 -3.43 7.28
N LEU A 88 14.33 -2.11 7.15
CA LEU A 88 15.32 -1.24 6.52
C LEU A 88 16.19 -0.55 7.57
N THR A 89 17.51 -0.66 7.42
CA THR A 89 18.47 0.13 8.20
C THR A 89 18.67 1.48 7.52
N SER A 90 18.50 2.60 8.25
CA SER A 90 18.79 3.93 7.72
C SER A 90 20.30 4.23 7.72
N THR A 91 20.81 4.65 6.57
CA THR A 91 22.14 5.25 6.43
C THR A 91 21.99 6.75 6.28
N TYR A 92 22.74 7.53 7.07
CA TYR A 92 22.77 8.98 6.98
C TYR A 92 24.07 9.44 6.30
N ILE A 93 23.95 10.39 5.37
CA ILE A 93 25.10 11.05 4.72
C ILE A 93 25.25 12.44 5.34
N HIS A 94 26.48 12.77 5.72
CA HIS A 94 26.85 14.07 6.26
C HIS A 94 27.21 15.03 5.13
N ILE A 95 26.45 16.12 4.96
CA ILE A 95 26.72 17.17 3.99
C ILE A 95 27.02 18.46 4.77
N SER A 96 28.27 18.93 4.66
CA SER A 96 28.67 20.23 5.18
C SER A 96 28.39 21.31 4.14
N ALA A 97 27.62 22.34 4.50
CA ALA A 97 27.41 23.51 3.66
C ALA A 97 27.95 24.76 4.37
N GLN A 98 28.68 25.60 3.63
CA GLN A 98 29.16 26.89 4.13
C GLN A 98 28.24 27.99 3.58
N LEU A 99 27.48 28.63 4.47
CA LEU A 99 26.67 29.78 4.10
C LEU A 99 27.50 31.05 4.34
N TYR A 100 27.70 31.82 3.27
CA TYR A 100 28.31 33.14 3.37
C TYR A 100 27.22 34.15 3.74
N ASN A 101 27.11 34.48 5.02
CA ASN A 101 26.40 35.68 5.44
C ASN A 101 27.35 36.87 5.31
N LEU A 102 26.88 38.01 4.81
CA LEU A 102 27.68 39.18 4.41
C LEU A 102 28.56 39.78 5.51
N ASN A 103 28.51 39.29 6.75
CA ASN A 103 29.38 39.74 7.83
C ASN A 103 29.97 38.66 8.76
N GLN A 104 29.65 37.35 8.64
CA GLN A 104 30.33 36.28 9.40
C GLN A 104 30.26 34.91 8.67
N LYS A 105 31.35 34.12 8.79
CA LYS A 105 31.41 32.72 8.31
C LYS A 105 30.83 31.80 9.39
N GLU A 106 29.64 31.24 9.15
CA GLU A 106 29.10 30.16 9.97
C GLU A 106 29.08 28.85 9.19
N ASN A 107 29.51 27.76 9.83
CA ASN A 107 29.49 26.42 9.24
C ASN A 107 28.27 25.67 9.76
N TRP A 108 27.43 25.18 8.85
CA TRP A 108 26.26 24.36 9.17
C TRP A 108 26.46 22.93 8.68
N VAL A 109 26.13 21.99 9.53
CA VAL A 109 26.13 20.56 9.22
C VAL A 109 24.70 20.11 8.97
N ILE A 110 24.43 19.56 7.79
CA ILE A 110 23.14 18.98 7.43
C ILE A 110 23.32 17.47 7.31
N LEU A 111 22.56 16.72 8.11
CA LEU A 111 22.43 15.27 7.97
C LEU A 111 21.28 15.00 7.01
N HIS A 112 21.54 14.28 5.92
CA HIS A 112 20.52 13.97 4.93
C HIS A 112 20.57 12.50 4.52
N GLY A 113 19.39 11.87 4.44
CA GLY A 113 19.27 10.44 4.11
C GLY A 113 19.25 10.13 2.61
N ARG A 114 19.06 11.13 1.72
CA ARG A 114 18.93 10.92 0.27
C ARG A 114 19.47 12.09 -0.55
N SER A 115 20.76 12.08 -0.87
CA SER A 115 21.43 13.21 -1.55
C SER A 115 20.80 13.60 -2.88
N GLU A 116 20.07 12.72 -3.57
CA GLU A 116 19.45 13.01 -4.88
C GLU A 116 18.25 13.97 -4.80
N THR A 117 17.68 14.18 -3.61
CA THR A 117 16.55 15.12 -3.42
C THR A 117 17.01 16.56 -3.14
N SER A 118 18.32 16.79 -3.04
CA SER A 118 18.90 18.12 -2.90
C SER A 118 19.01 18.79 -4.27
N ILE A 119 18.16 19.79 -4.56
CA ILE A 119 18.24 20.58 -5.79
C ILE A 119 19.23 21.73 -5.55
N LEU A 120 20.49 21.56 -5.96
CA LEU A 120 21.45 22.66 -6.05
C LEU A 120 21.05 23.56 -7.22
N HIS A 121 20.49 24.74 -6.93
CA HIS A 121 20.39 25.79 -7.94
C HIS A 121 21.78 26.38 -8.14
N GLY A 122 22.30 26.25 -9.37
CA GLY A 122 23.56 26.85 -9.80
C GLY A 122 23.41 28.33 -10.17
#